data_AF-I9WAT7-F1
#
_entry.id   AF-I9WAT7-F1
#
_cell.length_a   1.000
_cell.length_b   1.000
_cell.length_c   1.000
_cell.angle_alpha   90.00
_cell.angle_beta   90.00
_cell.angle_gamma   90.00
#
_symmetry.space_group_name_H-M   'P 1'
#
loop_
_entity.id
_entity.type
_entity.pdbx_description
1 polymer ?
#
loop_
_entity_poly.entity_id
_entity_poly.type
_entity_poly.pdbx_seq_one_letter_code
_entity_poly.pdbx_strand_id
1 'polypeptide(L)'
;MTINPALLTAAERLQYEGYLHREDTNTAILALSKGGIAIKEIVRRTGHSRGLVRRVLRGERNDVFRTRETSLEPYLPWLDQQWAAGHHNSAKLWRSMQSQGFRGSLRVVTEWAPRRRRAEKIDAETLHRVPSARTIARLMTMARNDLSKAETVTVAAVETGVPLLVEAYVDGLLPARRSQ
;
A
#
# COMPACT_ATOMS: atom_id res chain seq x y z
N MET A 1 5.64 -8.24 -4.37
CA MET A 1 4.97 -6.94 -4.56
C MET A 1 6.01 -5.97 -5.13
N THR A 2 6.01 -5.77 -6.45
CA THR A 2 7.02 -4.94 -7.13
C THR A 2 6.52 -3.51 -7.18
N ILE A 3 7.09 -2.63 -6.38
CA ILE A 3 6.72 -1.20 -6.34
C ILE A 3 7.24 -0.55 -7.62
N ASN A 4 6.36 0.06 -8.41
CA ASN A 4 6.77 0.81 -9.60
C ASN A 4 7.33 2.18 -9.17
N PRO A 5 8.65 2.43 -9.32
CA PRO A 5 9.29 3.65 -8.82
C PRO A 5 8.82 4.92 -9.54
N ALA A 6 8.25 4.80 -10.75
CA ALA A 6 7.72 5.93 -11.51
C ALA A 6 6.44 6.54 -10.91
N LEU A 7 5.79 5.83 -9.98
CA LEU A 7 4.58 6.27 -9.30
C LEU A 7 4.85 6.88 -7.93
N LEU A 8 6.11 6.91 -7.48
CA LEU A 8 6.50 7.41 -6.16
C LEU A 8 6.67 8.94 -6.18
N THR A 9 6.07 9.61 -5.21
CA THR A 9 6.33 11.02 -4.92
C THR A 9 7.79 11.24 -4.51
N ALA A 10 8.31 12.48 -4.57
CA ALA A 10 9.70 12.76 -4.20
C ALA A 10 10.08 12.26 -2.79
N ALA A 11 9.16 12.35 -1.82
CA ALA A 11 9.37 11.82 -0.48
C ALA A 11 9.39 10.28 -0.43
N GLU A 12 8.53 9.63 -1.22
CA GLU A 12 8.50 8.16 -1.35
C GLU A 12 9.71 7.63 -2.12
N ARG A 13 10.21 8.37 -3.11
CA ARG A 13 11.47 8.07 -3.81
C ARG A 13 12.65 8.08 -2.86
N LEU A 14 12.78 9.10 -2.01
CA LEU A 14 13.84 9.16 -1.00
C LEU A 14 13.77 8.00 0.00
N GLN A 15 12.56 7.60 0.41
CA GLN A 15 12.37 6.42 1.27
C GLN A 15 12.74 5.12 0.55
N TYR A 16 12.36 5.01 -0.73
CA TYR A 16 12.64 3.84 -1.57
C TYR A 16 14.14 3.70 -1.86
N GLU A 17 14.84 4.79 -2.19
CA GLU A 17 16.30 4.83 -2.32
C GLU A 17 16.99 4.42 -1.01
N GLY A 18 16.50 4.92 0.12
CA GLY A 18 16.98 4.51 1.44
C GLY A 18 16.68 3.05 1.79
N TYR A 19 15.60 2.47 1.25
CA TYR A 19 15.29 1.05 1.37
C TYR A 19 16.26 0.22 0.52
N LEU A 20 16.47 0.57 -0.75
CA LEU A 20 17.39 -0.13 -1.65
C LEU A 20 18.78 -0.24 -1.02
N HIS A 21 19.30 0.85 -0.45
CA HIS A 21 20.62 0.83 0.18
C HIS A 21 20.70 -0.12 1.41
N ARG A 22 19.60 -0.24 2.17
CA ARG A 22 19.50 -1.19 3.29
C ARG A 22 19.37 -2.62 2.78
N GLU A 23 18.67 -2.83 1.67
CA GLU A 23 18.50 -4.14 1.07
C GLU A 23 19.80 -4.66 0.47
N ASP A 24 20.59 -3.78 -0.16
CA ASP A 24 21.96 -4.06 -0.60
C ASP A 24 22.83 -4.46 0.59
N THR A 25 22.74 -3.70 1.68
CA THR A 25 23.45 -3.99 2.94
C THR A 25 23.05 -5.35 3.53
N ASN A 26 21.75 -5.63 3.60
CA ASN A 26 21.23 -6.90 4.12
C ASN A 26 21.71 -8.07 3.26
N THR A 27 21.65 -7.91 1.94
CA THR A 27 22.08 -8.91 0.96
C THR A 27 23.56 -9.23 1.11
N ALA A 28 24.41 -8.21 1.25
CA ALA A 28 25.85 -8.39 1.48
C ALA A 28 26.14 -9.14 2.79
N ILE A 29 25.46 -8.78 3.89
CA ILE A 29 25.60 -9.46 5.19
C ILE A 29 25.15 -10.92 5.10
N LEU A 30 24.00 -11.19 4.46
CA LEU A 30 23.48 -12.55 4.30
C LEU A 30 24.35 -13.41 3.40
N ALA A 31 24.91 -12.85 2.33
CA ALA A 31 25.86 -13.54 1.45
C ALA A 31 27.12 -13.98 2.20
N LEU A 32 27.72 -13.08 3.00
CA LEU A 32 28.89 -13.41 3.83
C LEU A 32 28.57 -14.49 4.87
N SER A 33 27.40 -14.42 5.51
CA SER A 33 26.97 -15.41 6.48
C SER A 33 26.68 -16.78 5.85
N LYS A 34 26.09 -16.82 4.66
CA LYS A 34 25.88 -18.07 3.91
C LYS A 34 27.21 -18.73 3.54
N GLY A 35 28.26 -17.94 3.32
CA GLY A 35 29.63 -18.42 3.15
C GLY A 35 30.32 -18.91 4.44
N GLY A 36 29.60 -19.02 5.57
CA GLY A 36 30.15 -19.52 6.84
C GLY A 36 31.03 -18.53 7.60
N ILE A 37 31.06 -17.25 7.21
CA ILE A 37 31.90 -16.24 7.83
C ILE A 37 31.36 -15.86 9.21
N ALA A 38 32.23 -15.85 10.22
CA ALA A 38 31.87 -15.45 11.58
C ALA A 38 31.45 -13.97 11.66
N ILE A 39 30.49 -13.66 12.54
CA ILE A 39 29.91 -12.30 12.72
C ILE A 39 30.99 -11.22 12.89
N LYS A 40 32.07 -11.50 13.64
CA LYS A 40 33.17 -10.54 13.86
C LYS A 40 33.86 -10.14 12.56
N GLU A 41 34.02 -11.09 11.65
CA GLU A 41 34.64 -10.86 10.35
C GLU A 41 33.66 -10.19 9.37
N ILE A 42 32.37 -10.49 9.44
CA ILE A 42 31.34 -9.75 8.71
C ILE A 42 31.34 -8.26 9.09
N VAL A 43 31.41 -7.96 10.40
CA VAL A 43 31.54 -6.58 10.91
C VAL A 43 32.78 -5.88 10.33
N ARG A 44 33.93 -6.57 10.33
CA ARG A 44 35.18 -6.02 9.81
C ARG A 44 35.13 -5.73 8.31
N ARG A 45 34.52 -6.62 7.52
CA ARG A 45 34.42 -6.50 6.06
C ARG A 45 33.39 -5.49 5.58
N THR A 46 32.28 -5.38 6.31
CA THR A 46 31.15 -4.51 5.93
C THR A 46 31.21 -3.12 6.59
N GLY A 47 32.01 -2.95 7.65
CA GLY A 47 32.05 -1.71 8.44
C GLY A 47 30.78 -1.44 9.25
N HIS A 48 29.82 -2.38 9.27
CA HIS A 48 28.56 -2.22 9.97
C HIS A 48 28.62 -2.65 11.43
N SER A 49 27.79 -2.04 12.27
CA SER A 49 27.75 -2.37 13.69
C SER A 49 27.36 -3.84 13.92
N ARG A 50 27.93 -4.44 14.97
CA ARG A 50 27.61 -5.82 15.37
C ARG A 50 26.11 -6.02 15.67
N GLY A 51 25.43 -4.97 16.12
CA GLY A 51 23.98 -4.96 16.33
C GLY A 51 23.19 -5.07 15.03
N LEU A 52 23.58 -4.32 14.00
CA LEU A 52 22.95 -4.40 12.67
C LEU A 52 23.15 -5.79 12.06
N VAL A 53 24.38 -6.31 12.08
CA VAL A 53 24.67 -7.65 11.53
C VAL A 53 23.79 -8.71 12.20
N ARG A 54 23.70 -8.73 13.53
CA ARG A 54 22.84 -9.69 14.24
C ARG A 54 21.36 -9.52 13.90
N ARG A 55 20.88 -8.28 13.77
CA ARG A 55 19.51 -7.97 13.39
C ARG A 55 19.17 -8.60 12.03
N VAL A 56 20.02 -8.37 11.03
CA VAL A 56 19.87 -8.91 9.68
C VAL A 56 19.89 -10.44 9.69
N LEU A 57 20.84 -11.05 10.42
CA LEU A 57 20.95 -12.51 10.51
C LEU A 57 19.76 -13.18 11.21
N ARG A 58 19.08 -12.49 12.12
CA ARG A 58 17.82 -12.96 12.73
C ARG A 58 16.62 -12.85 11.81
N GLY A 59 16.78 -12.29 10.62
CA GLY A 59 15.67 -12.08 9.69
C GLY A 59 14.73 -10.95 10.13
N GLU A 60 15.19 -10.02 10.99
CA GLU A 60 14.46 -8.78 11.25
C GLU A 60 14.41 -7.97 9.95
N ARG A 61 13.33 -8.16 9.18
CA ARG A 61 13.06 -7.45 7.93
C ARG A 61 12.87 -5.97 8.24
N ASN A 62 13.57 -5.13 7.49
CA ASN A 62 13.29 -3.70 7.50
C ASN A 62 12.22 -3.47 6.44
N ASP A 63 10.98 -3.17 6.85
CA ASP A 63 9.91 -2.86 5.90
C ASP A 63 10.34 -1.75 4.92
N VAL A 64 9.92 -1.92 3.66
CA VAL A 64 10.19 -1.00 2.54
C VAL A 64 9.82 0.44 2.91
N PHE A 65 8.73 0.56 3.65
CA PHE A 65 8.34 1.75 4.34
C PHE A 65 8.50 1.47 5.81
N ARG A 66 9.50 2.09 6.46
CA ARG A 66 9.42 2.21 7.91
C ARG A 66 8.16 3.02 8.18
N THR A 67 7.09 2.37 8.63
CA THR A 67 5.95 3.04 9.26
C THR A 67 6.47 3.66 10.53
N ARG A 68 7.18 4.79 10.38
CA ARG A 68 7.47 5.67 11.49
C ARG A 68 6.10 6.10 11.94
N GLU A 69 5.67 5.66 13.11
CA GLU A 69 4.50 6.19 13.82
C GLU A 69 4.59 7.71 13.69
N THR A 70 3.78 8.27 12.79
CA THR A 70 3.90 9.69 12.51
C THR A 70 3.31 10.38 13.71
N SER A 71 3.88 11.50 14.16
CA SER A 71 3.24 12.29 15.22
C SER A 71 1.80 12.68 14.86
N LEU A 72 1.45 12.57 13.57
CA LEU A 72 0.15 12.80 12.98
C LEU A 72 -0.86 11.67 13.22
N GLU A 73 -0.41 10.43 13.48
CA GLU A 73 -1.28 9.24 13.61
C GLU A 73 -2.46 9.46 14.58
N PRO A 74 -2.23 10.00 15.80
CA PRO A 74 -3.32 10.24 16.75
C PRO A 74 -4.32 11.30 16.28
N TYR A 75 -3.93 12.16 15.33
CA TYR A 75 -4.72 13.28 14.82
C TYR A 75 -5.33 12.99 13.45
N LEU A 76 -5.06 11.82 12.84
CA LEU A 76 -5.62 11.44 11.53
C LEU A 76 -7.16 11.44 11.52
N PRO A 77 -7.88 10.89 12.53
CA PRO A 77 -9.33 10.92 12.53
C PRO A 77 -9.90 12.34 12.55
N TRP A 78 -9.28 13.23 13.33
CA TRP A 78 -9.69 14.64 13.39
C TRP A 78 -9.41 15.35 12.07
N LEU A 79 -8.22 15.13 11.48
CA LEU A 79 -7.85 15.70 10.19
C LEU A 79 -8.80 15.27 9.07
N ASP A 80 -9.19 13.99 9.04
CA ASP A 80 -10.16 13.47 8.07
C ASP A 80 -11.54 14.11 8.23
N GLN A 81 -11.99 14.33 9.47
CA GLN A 81 -13.24 15.06 9.75
C GLN A 81 -13.17 16.50 9.24
N GLN A 82 -12.08 17.23 9.51
CA GLN A 82 -11.91 18.60 9.03
C GLN A 82 -11.84 18.66 7.50
N TRP A 83 -11.21 17.66 6.88
CA TRP A 83 -11.11 17.55 5.44
C TRP A 83 -12.48 17.35 4.77
N ALA A 84 -13.29 16.45 5.32
CA ALA A 84 -14.67 16.22 4.88
C ALA A 84 -15.56 17.46 5.08
N ALA A 85 -15.28 18.27 6.10
CA ALA A 85 -15.93 19.55 6.34
C ALA A 85 -15.45 20.69 5.40
N GLY A 86 -14.54 20.42 4.45
CA GLY A 86 -14.04 21.39 3.49
C GLY A 86 -12.88 22.26 3.99
N HIS A 87 -12.30 21.96 5.16
CA HIS A 87 -11.16 22.69 5.69
C HIS A 87 -9.85 22.15 5.12
N HIS A 88 -9.43 22.66 3.96
CA HIS A 88 -8.25 22.14 3.24
C HIS A 88 -6.96 22.97 3.46
N ASN A 89 -7.02 24.01 4.29
CA ASN A 89 -5.86 24.85 4.60
C ASN A 89 -4.98 24.22 5.68
N SER A 90 -3.89 23.57 5.26
CA SER A 90 -2.94 22.86 6.14
C SER A 90 -2.34 23.72 7.25
N ALA A 91 -2.10 25.00 7.01
CA ALA A 91 -1.57 25.92 8.02
C ALA A 91 -2.61 26.23 9.10
N LYS A 92 -3.89 26.38 8.72
CA LYS A 92 -4.99 26.52 9.70
C LYS A 92 -5.17 25.22 10.51
N LEU A 93 -5.18 24.06 9.83
CA LEU A 93 -5.27 22.76 10.51
C LEU A 93 -4.15 22.58 11.53
N TRP A 94 -2.91 22.89 11.16
CA TRP A 94 -1.76 22.79 12.07
C TRP A 94 -1.89 23.68 13.31
N ARG A 95 -2.34 24.95 13.16
CA ARG A 95 -2.57 25.83 14.32
C ARG A 95 -3.65 25.27 15.25
N SER A 96 -4.74 24.75 14.69
CA SER A 96 -5.79 24.10 15.46
C SER A 96 -5.28 22.84 16.18
N MET A 97 -4.46 22.03 15.52
CA MET A 97 -3.82 20.87 16.15
C MET A 97 -2.88 21.27 17.28
N GLN A 98 -2.08 22.34 17.11
CA GLN A 98 -1.20 22.85 18.16
C GLN A 98 -1.98 23.24 19.41
N SER A 99 -3.14 23.89 19.26
CA SER A 99 -4.01 24.23 20.39
C SER A 99 -4.55 23.01 21.15
N GLN A 100 -4.59 21.85 20.50
CA GLN A 100 -5.01 20.56 21.06
C GLN A 100 -3.83 19.73 21.59
N GLY A 101 -2.60 20.28 21.61
CA GLY A 101 -1.41 19.61 22.14
C GLY A 101 -0.53 18.91 21.11
N PHE A 102 -0.75 19.12 19.81
CA PHE A 102 0.11 18.56 18.77
C PHE A 102 1.51 19.18 18.80
N ARG A 103 2.53 18.33 18.93
CA ARG A 103 3.95 18.73 18.97
C ARG A 103 4.71 18.54 17.65
N GLY A 104 4.02 18.11 16.59
CA GLY A 104 4.63 17.89 15.29
C GLY A 104 4.82 19.19 14.48
N SER A 105 5.69 19.11 13.47
CA SER A 105 5.99 20.26 12.62
C SER A 105 4.90 20.51 11.58
N LEU A 106 4.76 21.77 11.17
CA LEU A 106 3.85 22.19 10.08
C LEU A 106 4.08 21.37 8.81
N ARG A 107 5.34 21.05 8.52
CA ARG A 107 5.76 20.25 7.36
C ARG A 107 4.95 18.95 7.23
N VAL A 108 4.71 18.25 8.34
CA VAL A 108 4.00 16.96 8.35
C VAL A 108 2.54 17.15 7.89
N VAL A 109 1.87 18.22 8.33
CA VAL A 109 0.49 18.54 7.95
C VAL A 109 0.41 19.02 6.50
N THR A 110 1.41 19.79 6.04
CA THR A 110 1.49 20.26 4.65
C THR A 110 1.86 19.15 3.66
N GLU A 111 2.54 18.09 4.09
CA GLU A 111 2.80 16.90 3.26
C GLU A 111 1.57 15.97 3.23
N TRP A 112 0.80 15.92 4.32
CA TRP A 112 -0.43 15.13 4.40
C TRP A 112 -1.54 15.63 3.46
N ALA A 113 -1.81 16.93 3.40
CA ALA A 113 -2.93 17.46 2.60
C ALA A 113 -2.84 17.18 1.08
N PRO A 114 -1.67 17.32 0.41
CA PRO A 114 -1.50 16.90 -0.98
C PRO A 114 -1.63 15.38 -1.17
N ARG A 115 -1.25 14.57 -0.18
CA ARG A 115 -1.47 13.11 -0.23
C ARG A 115 -2.96 12.78 -0.19
N ARG A 116 -3.74 13.45 0.67
CA ARG A 116 -5.21 13.29 0.72
C ARG A 116 -5.87 13.66 -0.61
N ARG A 117 -5.53 14.81 -1.21
CA ARG A 117 -6.05 15.17 -2.55
C ARG A 117 -5.71 14.14 -3.62
N ARG A 118 -4.51 13.57 -3.59
CA ARG A 118 -4.11 12.52 -4.54
C ARG A 118 -4.87 11.23 -4.32
N ALA A 119 -5.11 10.84 -3.07
CA ALA A 119 -5.95 9.69 -2.74
C ALA A 119 -7.38 9.89 -3.28
N GLU A 120 -8.00 11.05 -3.02
CA GLU A 120 -9.33 11.37 -3.56
C GLU A 120 -9.36 11.36 -5.10
N LYS A 121 -8.30 11.86 -5.75
CA LYS A 121 -8.19 11.83 -7.21
C LYS A 121 -8.03 10.41 -7.74
N ILE A 122 -7.24 9.56 -7.09
CA ILE A 122 -7.06 8.15 -7.47
C ILE A 122 -8.36 7.39 -7.25
N ASP A 123 -9.04 7.61 -6.13
CA ASP A 123 -10.34 6.99 -5.84
C ASP A 123 -11.36 7.43 -6.90
N ALA A 124 -11.41 8.72 -7.23
CA ALA A 124 -12.22 9.22 -8.33
C ALA A 124 -11.83 8.57 -9.66
N GLU A 125 -10.55 8.56 -10.06
CA GLU A 125 -10.10 7.97 -11.33
C GLU A 125 -10.39 6.47 -11.40
N THR A 126 -10.27 5.75 -10.29
CA THR A 126 -10.62 4.34 -10.16
C THR A 126 -12.13 4.12 -10.32
N LEU A 127 -12.95 5.01 -9.73
CA LEU A 127 -14.40 5.01 -9.91
C LEU A 127 -14.83 5.36 -11.35
N HIS A 128 -14.08 6.23 -12.04
CA HIS A 128 -14.34 6.60 -13.44
C HIS A 128 -13.86 5.54 -14.44
N ARG A 129 -12.92 4.68 -14.06
CA ARG A 129 -12.40 3.63 -14.94
C ARG A 129 -13.37 2.45 -14.93
N VAL A 130 -14.33 2.48 -15.86
CA VAL A 130 -15.18 1.32 -16.16
C VAL A 130 -14.26 0.12 -16.43
N PRO A 131 -14.35 -0.97 -15.65
CA PRO A 131 -13.56 -2.16 -15.90
C PRO A 131 -13.82 -2.66 -17.31
N SER A 132 -12.77 -3.07 -18.03
CA SER A 132 -12.96 -3.58 -19.39
C SER A 132 -13.90 -4.79 -19.39
N ALA A 133 -14.66 -5.01 -20.46
CA ALA A 133 -15.54 -6.18 -20.59
C ALA A 133 -14.79 -7.50 -20.32
N ARG A 134 -13.50 -7.58 -20.70
CA ARG A 134 -12.63 -8.73 -20.42
C ARG A 134 -12.32 -8.88 -18.93
N THR A 135 -12.11 -7.78 -18.22
CA THR A 135 -11.91 -7.77 -16.76
C THR A 135 -13.17 -8.22 -16.03
N ILE A 136 -14.34 -7.69 -16.43
CA ILE A 136 -15.65 -8.10 -15.89
C ILE A 136 -15.89 -9.59 -16.15
N ALA A 137 -15.73 -10.06 -17.38
CA ALA A 137 -15.91 -11.46 -17.73
C ALA A 137 -14.99 -12.38 -16.91
N ARG A 138 -13.71 -12.02 -16.74
CA ARG A 138 -12.75 -12.79 -15.93
C ARG A 138 -13.16 -12.86 -14.45
N LEU A 139 -13.60 -11.74 -13.87
CA LEU A 139 -14.07 -11.70 -12.49
C LEU A 139 -15.30 -12.59 -12.29
N MET A 140 -16.21 -12.63 -13.28
CA MET A 140 -17.43 -13.45 -13.23
C MET A 140 -17.18 -14.96 -13.42
N THR A 141 -16.13 -15.36 -14.17
CA THR A 141 -15.93 -16.78 -14.55
C THR A 141 -14.82 -17.51 -13.79
N MET A 142 -13.75 -16.85 -13.35
CA MET A 142 -12.54 -17.57 -12.88
C MET A 142 -12.10 -17.27 -11.44
N ALA A 143 -12.67 -16.27 -10.77
CA ALA A 143 -12.00 -15.69 -9.60
C ALA A 143 -12.82 -15.65 -8.29
N ARG A 144 -14.00 -16.28 -8.17
CA ARG A 144 -14.81 -16.16 -6.94
C ARG A 144 -14.13 -16.67 -5.65
N ASN A 145 -13.10 -17.50 -5.75
CA ASN A 145 -12.45 -18.09 -4.57
C ASN A 145 -11.33 -17.24 -3.96
N ASP A 146 -10.88 -16.16 -4.62
CA ASP A 146 -9.79 -15.29 -4.13
C ASP A 146 -10.00 -13.80 -4.53
N LEU A 147 -11.25 -13.32 -4.52
CA LEU A 147 -11.53 -11.90 -4.82
C LEU A 147 -11.03 -10.99 -3.69
N SER A 148 -10.30 -9.92 -4.05
CA SER A 148 -10.04 -8.83 -3.12
C SER A 148 -11.33 -8.09 -2.75
N LYS A 149 -11.30 -7.31 -1.66
CA LYS A 149 -12.46 -6.52 -1.20
C LYS A 149 -12.98 -5.55 -2.27
N ALA A 150 -12.09 -4.96 -3.07
CA ALA A 150 -12.45 -4.05 -4.15
C ALA A 150 -13.11 -4.78 -5.34
N GLU A 151 -12.61 -5.96 -5.68
CA GLU A 151 -13.19 -6.79 -6.75
C GLU A 151 -14.57 -7.34 -6.35
N THR A 152 -14.76 -7.69 -5.08
CA THR A 152 -16.06 -8.13 -4.53
C THR A 152 -17.12 -7.02 -4.68
N VAL A 153 -16.77 -5.78 -4.36
CA VAL A 153 -17.67 -4.61 -4.52
C VAL A 153 -18.00 -4.37 -5.98
N THR A 154 -17.03 -4.57 -6.89
CA THR A 154 -17.24 -4.42 -8.33
C THR A 154 -18.17 -5.50 -8.89
N VAL A 155 -18.00 -6.77 -8.48
CA VAL A 155 -18.89 -7.87 -8.88
C VAL A 155 -20.31 -7.64 -8.37
N ALA A 156 -20.48 -7.29 -7.09
CA ALA A 156 -21.80 -7.00 -6.53
C ALA A 156 -22.52 -5.84 -7.25
N ALA A 157 -21.78 -4.79 -7.63
CA ALA A 157 -22.33 -3.68 -8.40
C ALA A 157 -22.77 -4.09 -9.81
N VAL A 158 -22.02 -4.98 -10.49
CA VAL A 158 -22.38 -5.51 -11.81
C VAL A 158 -23.57 -6.46 -11.72
N GLU A 159 -23.62 -7.36 -10.74
CA GLU A 159 -24.74 -8.30 -10.51
C GLU A 159 -26.03 -7.53 -10.21
N THR A 160 -25.95 -6.43 -9.46
CA THR A 160 -27.10 -5.56 -9.15
C THR A 160 -27.55 -4.74 -10.38
N GLY A 161 -26.60 -4.27 -11.19
CA GLY A 161 -26.88 -3.38 -12.32
C GLY A 161 -27.31 -4.09 -13.61
N VAL A 162 -26.95 -5.36 -13.79
CA VAL A 162 -27.23 -6.14 -15.00
C VAL A 162 -27.67 -7.57 -14.64
N PRO A 163 -28.88 -7.76 -14.10
CA PRO A 163 -29.36 -9.06 -13.64
C PRO A 163 -29.41 -10.14 -14.74
N LEU A 164 -29.60 -9.75 -16.00
CA LEU A 164 -29.57 -10.66 -17.15
C LEU A 164 -28.23 -11.39 -17.34
N LEU A 165 -27.11 -10.80 -16.89
CA LEU A 165 -25.80 -11.47 -16.91
C LEU A 165 -25.69 -12.58 -15.86
N VAL A 166 -26.43 -12.45 -14.75
CA VAL A 166 -26.51 -13.49 -13.71
C VAL A 166 -27.38 -14.65 -14.20
N GLU A 167 -28.51 -14.36 -14.84
CA GLU A 167 -29.38 -15.38 -15.45
C GLU A 167 -28.66 -16.19 -16.54
N ALA A 168 -27.99 -15.53 -17.48
CA ALA A 168 -27.21 -16.19 -18.53
C ALA A 168 -26.07 -17.08 -17.99
N TYR A 169 -25.55 -16.76 -16.80
CA TYR A 169 -24.52 -17.55 -16.12
C TYR A 169 -25.11 -18.77 -15.40
N VAL A 170 -26.27 -18.62 -14.73
CA VAL A 170 -26.96 -19.72 -14.05
C VAL A 170 -27.48 -20.75 -15.06
N ASP A 171 -28.03 -20.30 -16.19
CA ASP A 171 -28.52 -21.18 -17.26
C ASP A 171 -27.40 -21.90 -18.01
N GLY A 172 -26.20 -21.31 -18.08
CA GLY A 172 -25.02 -21.92 -18.70
C GLY A 172 -24.39 -23.09 -17.92
N LEU A 173 -24.87 -23.37 -16.69
CA LEU A 173 -24.32 -24.41 -15.81
C LEU A 173 -25.21 -25.67 -15.67
N LEU A 174 -26.29 -25.80 -16.46
CA LEU A 174 -27.00 -27.07 -16.61
C LEU A 174 -26.20 -27.99 -17.56
N PRO A 175 -25.62 -29.11 -17.07
CA PRO A 175 -24.85 -29.99 -17.94
C PRO A 175 -25.80 -30.64 -18.95
N ALA A 176 -25.41 -30.57 -20.22
CA ALA A 176 -25.96 -31.38 -21.29
C ALA A 176 -26.00 -32.85 -20.84
N ARG A 177 -27.19 -33.33 -20.43
CA ARG A 177 -27.46 -34.77 -20.42
C ARG A 177 -27.44 -35.21 -21.88
N ARG A 178 -26.36 -35.89 -22.28
CA ARG A 178 -26.42 -36.77 -23.44
C ARG A 178 -27.56 -37.76 -23.20
N SER A 179 -28.49 -37.81 -24.13
CA SER A 179 -29.42 -38.93 -24.29
C SER A 179 -29.54 -39.22 -25.78
N GLN A 180 -29.21 -40.48 -26.08
CA GLN A 180 -29.14 -41.18 -27.36
C GLN A 180 -27.88 -40.93 -28.20
#